data_AF-A0A832IQ40-F1
#
_entry.id   AF-A0A832IQ40-F1
#
_cell.length_a   1.000
_cell.length_b   1.000
_cell.length_c   1.000
_cell.angle_alpha   90.00
_cell.angle_beta   90.00
_cell.angle_gamma   90.00
#
_symmetry.space_group_name_H-M   'P 1'
#
loop_
_entity.id
_entity.type
_entity.pdbx_description
1 polymer ?
#
loop_
_entity_poly.entity_id
_entity_poly.type
_entity_poly.pdbx_seq_one_letter_code
_entity_poly.pdbx_strand_id
1 'polypeptide(L)'
;MDGVDEYREKYELAKRRIISSLDRLRRLGFFEDYSNLTSEELFEKIRNGELGREWPGPWESIEEAKRLLVGARDLVEDGGKTRILTTEETAERRYKDTIERLMELADFEIDYAMMMYDTKRVIKRSAEVKPEYRGRGLEFFEELVRISRGMFNPDEVKEEMWWESILKEDEHGYESLHTYIPIRFKFRGKEYLVKILFKDECMYPDIAVKQVNELIKDTGYQYYISYQYEDILLLMLTEEEAKKLTDDFLGKANCKLEVVRAELLPVQKSLEVDNTTRKLFIESIDYLKRMDFFEDYKNLTSEEIFERIRRGEIGREWLGWGSKELSPEEKRRKQRAYYNEPFAYDRYIACHDKRRVFFESMERYCPEDIGVELLEKLAWISRGVFNPTEIKEGRTRYAKDYWTLPIHFKFRGKELKIKLVRSAVLNLDLIASQINELIKDTGYQYYTFDRAFYDNILMLVLTEKEAIKLIKERGWRLWVFRERNFKGRRNLPPIEPLEPPSKSSFHI
;
A
#
# COMPACT_ATOMS: atom_id res chain seq x y z
N MET A 1 -43.48 35.52 -8.99
CA MET A 1 -43.11 35.45 -7.55
C MET A 1 -43.60 34.09 -7.06
N ASP A 2 -43.17 33.00 -7.74
CA ASP A 2 -43.92 31.73 -7.79
C ASP A 2 -43.02 30.48 -7.62
N GLY A 3 -41.77 30.65 -7.14
CA GLY A 3 -40.81 29.54 -6.99
C GLY A 3 -40.40 29.23 -5.54
N VAL A 4 -40.91 29.99 -4.56
CA VAL A 4 -40.50 29.88 -3.14
C VAL A 4 -41.36 28.88 -2.37
N ASP A 5 -42.63 28.71 -2.72
CA ASP A 5 -43.53 27.80 -1.99
C ASP A 5 -43.32 26.31 -2.34
N GLU A 6 -42.98 25.98 -3.60
CA GLU A 6 -42.84 24.58 -4.05
C GLU A 6 -41.71 23.84 -3.32
N TYR A 7 -40.52 24.45 -3.20
CA TYR A 7 -39.40 23.78 -2.53
C TYR A 7 -39.51 23.81 -1.01
N ARG A 8 -40.28 24.74 -0.44
CA ARG A 8 -40.56 24.75 1.00
C ARG A 8 -41.45 23.58 1.40
N GLU A 9 -42.50 23.29 0.61
CA GLU A 9 -43.33 22.10 0.83
C GLU A 9 -42.53 20.81 0.62
N LYS A 10 -41.70 20.74 -0.43
CA LYS A 10 -40.80 19.60 -0.66
C LYS A 10 -39.78 19.42 0.46
N TYR A 11 -39.23 20.51 1.01
CA TYR A 11 -38.35 20.47 2.18
C TYR A 11 -39.06 19.87 3.40
N GLU A 12 -40.25 20.37 3.74
CA GLU A 12 -41.02 19.85 4.88
C GLU A 12 -41.36 18.37 4.71
N LEU A 13 -41.66 17.93 3.48
CA LEU A 13 -41.89 16.53 3.17
C LEU A 13 -40.61 15.70 3.32
N ALA A 14 -39.47 16.16 2.79
CA ALA A 14 -38.18 15.51 2.96
C ALA A 14 -37.76 15.41 4.45
N LYS A 15 -37.94 16.49 5.21
CA LYS A 15 -37.72 16.51 6.68
C LYS A 15 -38.58 15.46 7.38
N ARG A 16 -39.87 15.36 7.06
CA ARG A 16 -40.75 14.32 7.63
C ARG A 16 -40.30 12.90 7.29
N ARG A 17 -39.83 12.65 6.07
CA ARG A 17 -39.28 11.34 5.67
C ARG A 17 -38.05 10.99 6.50
N ILE A 18 -37.14 11.95 6.72
CA ILE A 18 -35.95 11.77 7.54
C ILE A 18 -36.32 11.53 9.01
N ILE A 19 -37.25 12.31 9.58
CA ILE A 19 -37.72 12.11 10.96
C ILE A 19 -38.35 10.72 11.12
N SER A 20 -39.18 10.30 10.16
CA SER A 20 -39.78 8.96 10.16
C SER A 20 -38.73 7.86 10.07
N SER A 21 -37.66 8.08 9.31
CA SER A 21 -36.49 7.21 9.25
C SER A 21 -35.77 7.11 10.60
N LEU A 22 -35.51 8.23 11.25
CA LEU A 22 -34.91 8.27 12.58
C LEU A 22 -35.77 7.56 13.63
N ASP A 23 -37.11 7.74 13.59
CA ASP A 23 -38.03 7.01 14.46
C ASP A 23 -37.94 5.49 14.27
N ARG A 24 -37.87 5.04 13.01
CA ARG A 24 -37.70 3.61 12.70
C ARG A 24 -36.38 3.08 13.22
N LEU A 25 -35.27 3.77 12.95
CA LEU A 25 -33.94 3.38 13.41
C LEU A 25 -33.86 3.35 14.95
N ARG A 26 -34.48 4.31 15.64
CA ARG A 26 -34.54 4.33 17.11
C ARG A 26 -35.29 3.13 17.70
N ARG A 27 -36.35 2.65 17.04
CA ARG A 27 -37.06 1.43 17.47
C ARG A 27 -36.20 0.17 17.33
N LEU A 28 -35.16 0.22 16.50
CA LEU A 28 -34.15 -0.82 16.35
C LEU A 28 -32.93 -0.63 17.28
N GLY A 29 -32.98 0.36 18.18
CA GLY A 29 -31.90 0.62 19.14
C GLY A 29 -30.81 1.57 18.64
N PHE A 30 -30.89 2.12 17.43
CA PHE A 30 -29.97 3.18 17.00
C PHE A 30 -30.20 4.47 17.81
N PHE A 31 -29.14 5.25 17.99
CA PHE A 31 -29.13 6.50 18.73
C PHE A 31 -29.53 6.36 20.22
N GLU A 32 -29.27 5.19 20.83
CA GLU A 32 -29.54 4.94 22.27
C GLU A 32 -28.89 5.98 23.18
N ASP A 33 -27.69 6.44 22.86
CA ASP A 33 -26.98 7.47 23.65
C ASP A 33 -27.61 8.86 23.51
N TYR A 34 -28.56 9.01 22.59
CA TYR A 34 -29.39 10.19 22.37
C TYR A 34 -30.85 9.87 22.68
N SER A 35 -31.11 8.91 23.57
CA SER A 35 -32.47 8.52 23.98
C SER A 35 -33.25 9.69 24.59
N ASN A 36 -32.55 10.67 25.15
CA ASN A 36 -33.10 11.89 25.72
C ASN A 36 -33.56 12.91 24.67
N LEU A 37 -33.20 12.73 23.41
CA LEU A 37 -33.62 13.58 22.29
C LEU A 37 -34.78 12.93 21.54
N THR A 38 -35.66 13.76 20.99
CA THR A 38 -36.63 13.39 19.97
C THR A 38 -35.96 13.20 18.61
N SER A 39 -36.65 12.54 17.66
CA SER A 39 -36.16 12.39 16.29
C SER A 39 -36.05 13.73 15.55
N GLU A 40 -36.88 14.71 15.92
CA GLU A 40 -36.76 16.10 15.45
C GLU A 40 -35.48 16.75 15.97
N GLU A 41 -35.20 16.65 17.27
CA GLU A 41 -33.95 17.20 17.84
C GLU A 41 -32.72 16.50 17.29
N LEU A 42 -32.79 15.19 17.03
CA LEU A 42 -31.72 14.44 16.35
C LEU A 42 -31.50 14.93 14.93
N PHE A 43 -32.57 15.13 14.17
CA PHE A 43 -32.48 15.70 12.82
C PHE A 43 -31.77 17.05 12.85
N GLU A 44 -32.15 17.95 13.76
CA GLU A 44 -31.51 19.26 13.87
C GLU A 44 -30.03 19.16 14.22
N LYS A 45 -29.67 18.25 15.13
CA LYS A 45 -28.25 18.01 15.47
C LYS A 45 -27.46 17.44 14.29
N ILE A 46 -28.03 16.50 13.55
CA ILE A 46 -27.42 15.94 12.34
C ILE A 46 -27.22 17.06 11.30
N ARG A 47 -28.26 17.85 11.04
CA ARG A 47 -28.25 18.97 10.10
C ARG A 47 -27.18 20.01 10.43
N ASN A 48 -27.02 20.32 11.73
CA ASN A 48 -26.03 21.28 12.21
C ASN A 48 -24.59 20.71 12.25
N GLY A 49 -24.38 19.44 11.88
CA GLY A 49 -23.08 18.78 11.93
C GLY A 49 -22.62 18.43 13.35
N GLU A 50 -23.53 18.43 14.33
CA GLU A 50 -23.21 18.10 15.74
C GLU A 50 -23.04 16.60 15.97
N LEU A 51 -23.48 15.75 15.02
CA LEU A 51 -23.50 14.28 15.13
C LEU A 51 -22.66 13.55 14.08
N GLY A 52 -21.51 14.11 13.69
CA GLY A 52 -20.52 13.42 12.87
C GLY A 52 -20.22 14.12 11.54
N ARG A 53 -20.31 13.38 10.42
CA ARG A 53 -19.89 13.85 9.09
C ARG A 53 -20.67 15.08 8.61
N GLU A 54 -20.09 15.82 7.67
CA GLU A 54 -20.75 16.94 7.01
C GLU A 54 -22.12 16.52 6.44
N TRP A 55 -23.17 17.27 6.79
CA TRP A 55 -24.52 17.09 6.28
C TRP A 55 -24.63 17.69 4.87
N PRO A 56 -24.93 16.89 3.83
CA PRO A 56 -25.02 17.41 2.46
C PRO A 56 -26.35 18.12 2.15
N GLY A 57 -27.23 18.30 3.14
CA GLY A 57 -28.59 18.83 3.01
C GLY A 57 -29.67 17.78 3.32
N PRO A 58 -30.96 18.18 3.35
CA PRO A 58 -31.48 19.40 2.77
C PRO A 58 -31.36 20.62 3.70
N TRP A 59 -31.33 21.82 3.11
CA TRP A 59 -31.37 23.11 3.82
C TRP A 59 -32.82 23.64 3.85
N GLU A 60 -33.18 24.43 4.85
CA GLU A 60 -34.53 25.01 5.03
C GLU A 60 -34.85 26.08 3.97
N SER A 61 -33.81 26.73 3.44
CA SER A 61 -33.96 27.80 2.45
C SER A 61 -32.73 27.93 1.56
N ILE A 62 -32.93 28.61 0.43
CA ILE A 62 -31.85 29.00 -0.47
C ILE A 62 -30.85 29.91 0.25
N GLU A 63 -31.33 30.81 1.11
CA GLU A 63 -30.49 31.71 1.92
C GLU A 63 -29.60 30.93 2.90
N GLU A 64 -30.12 29.87 3.50
CA GLU A 64 -29.33 28.97 4.34
C GLU A 64 -28.27 28.23 3.51
N ALA A 65 -28.63 27.69 2.34
CA ALA A 65 -27.70 27.05 1.43
C ALA A 65 -26.58 28.02 1.00
N LYS A 66 -26.93 29.27 0.67
CA LYS A 66 -25.97 30.35 0.32
C LYS A 66 -25.01 30.65 1.48
N ARG A 67 -25.50 30.62 2.73
CA ARG A 67 -24.68 30.83 3.93
C ARG A 67 -23.72 29.68 4.21
N LEU A 68 -24.16 28.43 3.99
CA LEU A 68 -23.36 27.24 4.33
C LEU A 68 -22.42 26.81 3.21
N LEU A 69 -22.71 27.15 1.95
CA LEU A 69 -21.90 26.82 0.77
C LEU A 69 -20.98 27.96 0.32
N VAL A 70 -20.60 28.88 1.23
CA VAL A 70 -19.75 30.03 0.89
C VAL A 70 -18.41 29.54 0.35
N GLY A 71 -18.13 29.89 -0.92
CA GLY A 71 -16.90 29.52 -1.62
C GLY A 71 -16.99 28.22 -2.43
N ALA A 72 -18.10 27.48 -2.35
CA ALA A 72 -18.35 26.35 -3.23
C ALA A 72 -18.56 26.83 -4.68
N ARG A 73 -17.97 26.11 -5.64
CA ARG A 73 -18.12 26.39 -7.07
C ARG A 73 -18.31 25.08 -7.83
N ASP A 74 -19.49 24.90 -8.40
CA ASP A 74 -19.78 23.76 -9.26
C ASP A 74 -19.42 24.06 -10.72
N LEU A 75 -19.14 23.01 -11.47
CA LEU A 75 -18.93 23.06 -12.91
C LEU A 75 -20.20 22.56 -13.61
N VAL A 76 -20.57 23.22 -14.71
CA VAL A 76 -21.63 22.77 -15.62
C VAL A 76 -21.10 22.72 -17.04
N GLU A 77 -21.52 21.71 -17.79
CA GLU A 77 -21.32 21.69 -19.24
C GLU A 77 -22.53 22.33 -19.91
N ASP A 78 -22.27 23.37 -20.70
CA ASP A 78 -23.28 24.07 -21.48
C ASP A 78 -22.79 24.15 -22.94
N GLY A 79 -23.47 23.44 -23.84
CA GLY A 79 -23.14 23.41 -25.27
C GLY A 79 -21.70 22.94 -25.58
N GLY A 80 -21.15 22.02 -24.78
CA GLY A 80 -19.78 21.50 -24.95
C GLY A 80 -18.67 22.39 -24.38
N LYS A 81 -19.01 23.40 -23.58
CA LYS A 81 -18.05 24.21 -22.81
C LYS A 81 -18.33 24.10 -21.32
N THR A 82 -17.27 23.91 -20.54
CA THR A 82 -17.35 23.91 -19.08
C THR A 82 -17.40 25.34 -18.55
N ARG A 83 -18.44 25.67 -17.78
CA ARG A 83 -18.61 26.95 -17.07
C ARG A 83 -18.54 26.72 -15.56
N ILE A 84 -17.84 27.60 -14.86
CA ILE A 84 -17.84 27.64 -13.40
C ILE A 84 -19.05 28.45 -12.93
N LEU A 85 -19.89 27.84 -12.09
CA LEU A 85 -21.01 28.51 -11.44
C LEU A 85 -20.51 29.49 -10.38
N THR A 86 -21.23 30.59 -10.20
CA THR A 86 -21.04 31.45 -9.03
C THR A 86 -21.43 30.70 -7.75
N THR A 87 -20.99 31.19 -6.58
CA THR A 87 -21.41 30.64 -5.28
C THR A 87 -22.94 30.64 -5.15
N GLU A 88 -23.59 31.67 -5.67
CA GLU A 88 -25.04 31.83 -5.62
C GLU A 88 -25.76 30.79 -6.48
N GLU A 89 -25.32 30.64 -7.74
CA GLU A 89 -25.83 29.60 -8.66
C GLU A 89 -25.56 28.18 -8.13
N THR A 90 -24.39 27.97 -7.50
CA THR A 90 -24.03 26.68 -6.88
C THR A 90 -24.95 26.35 -5.71
N ALA A 91 -25.22 27.33 -4.84
CA ALA A 91 -26.10 27.14 -3.69
C ALA A 91 -27.55 26.86 -4.12
N GLU A 92 -28.06 27.61 -5.10
CA GLU A 92 -29.41 27.40 -5.64
C GLU A 92 -29.56 26.04 -6.30
N ARG A 93 -28.57 25.63 -7.10
CA ARG A 93 -28.56 24.32 -7.73
C ARG A 93 -28.53 23.19 -6.69
N ARG A 94 -27.55 23.20 -5.78
CA ARG A 94 -27.43 22.16 -4.76
C ARG A 94 -28.66 22.09 -3.85
N TYR A 95 -29.26 23.23 -3.49
CA TYR A 95 -30.50 23.26 -2.72
C TYR A 95 -31.63 22.48 -3.41
N LYS A 96 -31.85 22.74 -4.70
CA LYS A 96 -32.89 22.07 -5.49
C LYS A 96 -32.56 20.60 -5.72
N ASP A 97 -31.35 20.32 -6.20
CA ASP A 97 -30.88 18.96 -6.52
C ASP A 97 -30.95 18.04 -5.28
N THR A 98 -30.57 18.54 -4.10
CA THR A 98 -30.63 17.74 -2.85
C THR A 98 -32.08 17.45 -2.44
N ILE A 99 -32.98 18.43 -2.51
CA ILE A 99 -34.40 18.22 -2.17
C ILE A 99 -35.05 17.25 -3.16
N GLU A 100 -34.83 17.43 -4.46
CA GLU A 100 -35.36 16.54 -5.49
C GLU A 100 -34.83 15.12 -5.33
N ARG A 101 -33.52 14.96 -5.12
CA ARG A 101 -32.92 13.66 -4.83
C ARG A 101 -33.54 12.99 -3.61
N LEU A 102 -33.74 13.72 -2.51
CA LEU A 102 -34.40 13.17 -1.31
C LEU A 102 -35.84 12.77 -1.55
N MET A 103 -36.53 13.40 -2.50
CA MET A 103 -37.88 13.00 -2.90
C MET A 103 -37.87 11.74 -3.77
N GLU A 104 -36.83 11.54 -4.57
CA GLU A 104 -36.65 10.37 -5.43
C GLU A 104 -36.13 9.13 -4.70
N LEU A 105 -35.33 9.31 -3.65
CA LEU A 105 -34.78 8.21 -2.87
C LEU A 105 -35.89 7.35 -2.28
N ALA A 106 -35.70 6.03 -2.31
CA ALA A 106 -36.56 5.11 -1.59
C ALA A 106 -36.34 5.24 -0.08
N ASP A 107 -37.35 4.91 0.74
CA ASP A 107 -37.27 5.06 2.20
C ASP A 107 -36.08 4.29 2.81
N PHE A 108 -35.71 3.14 2.24
CA PHE A 108 -34.56 2.36 2.71
C PHE A 108 -33.22 3.06 2.47
N GLU A 109 -33.10 3.90 1.43
CA GLU A 109 -31.87 4.65 1.13
C GLU A 109 -31.71 5.81 2.12
N ILE A 110 -32.84 6.41 2.53
CA ILE A 110 -32.88 7.40 3.61
C ILE A 110 -32.49 6.74 4.93
N ASP A 111 -33.06 5.57 5.24
CA ASP A 111 -32.71 4.78 6.43
C ASP A 111 -31.21 4.44 6.48
N TYR A 112 -30.66 3.98 5.36
CA TYR A 112 -29.23 3.71 5.23
C TYR A 112 -28.40 4.97 5.48
N ALA A 113 -28.77 6.11 4.89
CA ALA A 113 -28.05 7.37 5.08
C ALA A 113 -28.11 7.85 6.54
N MET A 114 -29.28 7.76 7.20
CA MET A 114 -29.44 8.22 8.57
C MET A 114 -28.70 7.36 9.57
N MET A 115 -28.66 6.04 9.35
CA MET A 115 -27.91 5.10 10.18
C MET A 115 -26.42 5.48 10.31
N MET A 116 -25.82 6.09 9.29
CA MET A 116 -24.41 6.51 9.30
C MET A 116 -24.07 7.58 10.35
N TYR A 117 -25.08 8.30 10.85
CA TYR A 117 -24.89 9.31 11.89
C TYR A 117 -24.81 8.70 13.30
N ASP A 118 -25.19 7.44 13.49
CA ASP A 118 -24.89 6.71 14.73
C ASP A 118 -23.46 6.17 14.71
N THR A 119 -22.50 7.09 14.82
CA THR A 119 -21.07 6.77 14.74
C THR A 119 -20.57 5.87 15.87
N LYS A 120 -21.40 5.59 16.89
CA LYS A 120 -21.09 4.65 17.98
C LYS A 120 -21.52 3.23 17.68
N ARG A 121 -22.47 3.01 16.76
CA ARG A 121 -22.84 1.68 16.27
C ARG A 121 -22.29 1.36 14.89
N VAL A 122 -21.87 2.38 14.14
CA VAL A 122 -21.58 2.27 12.71
C VAL A 122 -20.17 2.75 12.35
N ILE A 123 -19.47 1.94 11.56
CA ILE A 123 -18.27 2.34 10.82
C ILE A 123 -18.61 2.33 9.34
N LYS A 124 -18.37 3.46 8.66
CA LYS A 124 -18.38 3.55 7.20
C LYS A 124 -16.97 3.85 6.71
N ARG A 125 -16.37 2.96 5.94
CA ARG A 125 -15.04 3.18 5.35
C ARG A 125 -15.11 2.99 3.84
N SER A 126 -14.37 3.78 3.08
CA SER A 126 -14.11 3.42 1.68
C SER A 126 -13.39 2.08 1.67
N ALA A 127 -13.81 1.17 0.80
CA ALA A 127 -13.07 -0.06 0.54
C ALA A 127 -11.73 0.29 -0.10
N GLU A 128 -11.68 1.30 -0.98
CA GLU A 128 -10.44 1.80 -1.58
C GLU A 128 -9.53 2.47 -0.55
N VAL A 129 -8.29 1.98 -0.47
CA VAL A 129 -7.25 2.50 0.43
C VAL A 129 -6.07 2.95 -0.40
N LYS A 130 -5.73 4.24 -0.30
CA LYS A 130 -4.51 4.81 -0.91
C LYS A 130 -3.25 4.07 -0.43
N PRO A 131 -2.13 4.08 -1.19
CA PRO A 131 -1.03 3.10 -1.10
C PRO A 131 -0.23 3.02 0.22
N GLU A 132 -0.56 3.84 1.22
CA GLU A 132 0.10 3.87 2.52
C GLU A 132 -0.63 2.92 3.48
N TYR A 133 -0.22 1.66 3.47
CA TYR A 133 -0.82 0.59 4.28
C TYR A 133 -0.50 0.70 5.78
N ARG A 134 0.61 1.38 6.14
CA ARG A 134 1.11 1.45 7.52
C ARG A 134 0.17 2.28 8.41
N GLY A 135 -0.23 1.71 9.55
CA GLY A 135 -1.12 2.33 10.52
C GLY A 135 -2.61 2.16 10.20
N ARG A 136 -2.96 1.69 8.99
CA ARG A 136 -4.36 1.49 8.58
C ARG A 136 -5.03 0.36 9.34
N GLY A 137 -4.25 -0.63 9.78
CA GLY A 137 -4.76 -1.73 10.58
C GLY A 137 -4.99 -1.32 12.03
N LEU A 138 -4.13 -0.45 12.59
CA LEU A 138 -4.36 0.19 13.89
C LEU A 138 -5.61 1.06 13.87
N GLU A 139 -5.75 1.96 12.89
CA GLU A 139 -6.94 2.82 12.72
C GLU A 139 -8.22 1.97 12.68
N PHE A 140 -8.22 0.88 11.91
CA PHE A 140 -9.36 -0.02 11.84
C PHE A 140 -9.67 -0.69 13.18
N PHE A 141 -8.63 -1.09 13.94
CA PHE A 141 -8.82 -1.67 15.28
C PHE A 141 -9.37 -0.65 16.28
N GLU A 142 -8.91 0.60 16.25
CA GLU A 142 -9.47 1.68 17.07
C GLU A 142 -10.95 1.91 16.76
N GLU A 143 -11.32 1.86 15.47
CA GLU A 143 -12.72 1.93 15.05
C GLU A 143 -13.55 0.76 15.60
N LEU A 144 -13.04 -0.49 15.51
CA LEU A 144 -13.70 -1.66 16.08
C LEU A 144 -13.93 -1.50 17.58
N VAL A 145 -12.88 -1.12 18.32
CA VAL A 145 -12.96 -0.91 19.78
C VAL A 145 -14.01 0.15 20.11
N ARG A 146 -14.03 1.25 19.37
CA ARG A 146 -14.97 2.35 19.56
C ARG A 146 -16.43 1.91 19.45
N ILE A 147 -16.78 1.11 18.44
CA ILE A 147 -18.17 0.65 18.25
C ILE A 147 -18.50 -0.64 19.04
N SER A 148 -17.51 -1.25 19.71
CA SER A 148 -17.67 -2.49 20.48
C SER A 148 -18.52 -2.35 21.75
N ARG A 149 -18.83 -1.12 22.17
CA ARG A 149 -19.49 -0.81 23.46
C ARG A 149 -18.73 -1.39 24.68
N GLY A 150 -17.40 -1.51 24.57
CA GLY A 150 -16.54 -2.07 25.62
C GLY A 150 -16.49 -3.60 25.67
N MET A 151 -17.22 -4.29 24.79
CA MET A 151 -17.19 -5.75 24.69
C MET A 151 -15.87 -6.25 24.12
N PHE A 152 -15.28 -5.46 23.22
CA PHE A 152 -13.96 -5.67 22.68
C PHE A 152 -13.05 -4.51 23.07
N ASN A 153 -12.30 -4.69 24.15
CA ASN A 153 -11.33 -3.72 24.65
C ASN A 153 -9.95 -4.39 24.76
N PRO A 154 -9.21 -4.48 23.64
CA PRO A 154 -7.89 -5.07 23.62
C PRO A 154 -6.82 -4.10 24.15
N ASP A 155 -5.82 -4.66 24.84
CA ASP A 155 -4.63 -3.96 25.30
C ASP A 155 -3.44 -4.24 24.38
N GLU A 156 -2.41 -3.39 24.45
CA GLU A 156 -1.14 -3.60 23.73
C GLU A 156 -1.29 -3.83 22.21
N VAL A 157 -2.26 -3.18 21.58
CA VAL A 157 -2.51 -3.29 20.13
C VAL A 157 -1.30 -2.78 19.35
N LYS A 158 -0.77 -3.61 18.46
CA LYS A 158 0.39 -3.31 17.62
C LYS A 158 0.16 -3.87 16.22
N GLU A 159 0.37 -3.01 15.23
CA GLU A 159 0.52 -3.44 13.84
C GLU A 159 1.94 -3.92 13.63
N GLU A 160 2.08 -5.16 13.17
CA GLU A 160 3.38 -5.74 12.87
C GLU A 160 3.91 -5.13 11.57
N MET A 161 5.18 -4.70 11.54
CA MET A 161 5.74 -4.00 10.37
C MET A 161 6.09 -4.93 9.18
N TRP A 162 5.48 -6.11 9.11
CA TRP A 162 5.62 -7.03 7.99
C TRP A 162 4.24 -7.30 7.41
N TRP A 163 4.14 -7.34 6.09
CA TRP A 163 2.94 -7.80 5.40
C TRP A 163 3.28 -9.07 4.62
N GLU A 164 2.33 -9.99 4.58
CA GLU A 164 2.42 -11.17 3.75
C GLU A 164 1.70 -10.88 2.43
N SER A 165 2.41 -10.86 1.31
CA SER A 165 1.79 -10.69 -0.01
C SER A 165 1.77 -12.03 -0.73
N ILE A 166 0.58 -12.58 -0.94
CA ILE A 166 0.37 -13.85 -1.63
C ILE A 166 -0.38 -13.57 -2.94
N LEU A 167 0.11 -14.10 -4.05
CA LEU A 167 -0.67 -14.18 -5.29
C LEU A 167 -1.67 -15.31 -5.14
N LYS A 168 -2.97 -15.00 -5.20
CA LYS A 168 -4.04 -15.99 -5.26
C LYS A 168 -4.77 -15.86 -6.58
N GLU A 169 -4.88 -16.98 -7.27
CA GLU A 169 -5.76 -17.14 -8.41
C GLU A 169 -7.20 -17.26 -7.87
N ASP A 170 -8.10 -16.42 -8.34
CA ASP A 170 -9.52 -16.51 -8.01
C ASP A 170 -10.23 -17.58 -8.84
N GLU A 171 -11.51 -17.79 -8.54
CA GLU A 171 -12.37 -18.78 -9.21
C GLU A 171 -12.57 -18.55 -10.71
N HIS A 172 -12.09 -17.44 -11.25
CA HIS A 172 -12.13 -17.09 -12.67
C HIS A 172 -10.75 -17.14 -13.33
N GLY A 173 -9.71 -17.59 -12.62
CA GLY A 173 -8.35 -17.66 -13.13
C GLY A 173 -7.59 -16.33 -13.03
N TYR A 174 -8.13 -15.31 -12.34
CA TYR A 174 -7.45 -14.04 -12.17
C TYR A 174 -6.57 -14.05 -10.92
N GLU A 175 -5.28 -13.84 -11.12
CA GLU A 175 -4.32 -13.65 -10.03
C GLU A 175 -4.48 -12.24 -9.42
N SER A 176 -4.79 -12.21 -8.12
CA SER A 176 -4.88 -10.99 -7.33
C SER A 176 -3.86 -11.00 -6.19
N LEU A 177 -3.27 -9.83 -5.89
CA LEU A 177 -2.30 -9.68 -4.81
C LEU A 177 -3.05 -9.53 -3.49
N HIS A 178 -2.83 -10.47 -2.58
CA HIS A 178 -3.43 -10.46 -1.24
C HIS A 178 -2.35 -10.04 -0.25
N THR A 179 -2.41 -8.81 0.23
CA THR A 179 -1.51 -8.28 1.25
C THR A 179 -2.18 -8.39 2.61
N TYR A 180 -1.60 -9.14 3.53
CA TYR A 180 -2.13 -9.30 4.88
C TYR A 180 -1.33 -8.43 5.85
N ILE A 181 -2.02 -7.54 6.56
CA ILE A 181 -1.45 -6.75 7.66
C ILE A 181 -1.73 -7.46 8.99
N PRO A 182 -0.71 -7.92 9.73
CA PRO A 182 -0.89 -8.58 11.01
C PRO A 182 -1.07 -7.55 12.14
N ILE A 183 -2.07 -7.77 12.99
CA ILE A 183 -2.33 -6.97 14.19
C ILE A 183 -2.22 -7.89 15.41
N ARG A 184 -1.25 -7.61 16.27
CA ARG A 184 -1.07 -8.27 17.56
C ARG A 184 -1.78 -7.47 18.64
N PHE A 185 -2.46 -8.13 19.56
CA PHE A 185 -3.08 -7.49 20.72
C PHE A 185 -3.30 -8.48 21.86
N LYS A 186 -3.54 -7.97 23.07
CA LYS A 186 -4.01 -8.75 24.23
C LYS A 186 -5.49 -8.52 24.46
N PHE A 187 -6.22 -9.59 24.76
CA PHE A 187 -7.61 -9.49 25.17
C PHE A 187 -7.90 -10.52 26.27
N ARG A 188 -8.47 -10.08 27.39
CA ARG A 188 -8.72 -10.91 28.58
C ARG A 188 -7.48 -11.70 29.03
N GLY A 189 -6.32 -11.05 29.04
CA GLY A 189 -5.04 -11.62 29.48
C GLY A 189 -4.38 -12.61 28.51
N LYS A 190 -4.97 -12.85 27.33
CA LYS A 190 -4.41 -13.72 26.28
C LYS A 190 -3.97 -12.89 25.09
N GLU A 191 -2.88 -13.30 24.45
CA GLU A 191 -2.36 -12.66 23.25
C GLU A 191 -3.00 -13.27 21.99
N TYR A 192 -3.31 -12.42 21.01
CA TYR A 192 -3.91 -12.77 19.74
C TYR A 192 -3.17 -12.09 18.60
N LEU A 193 -3.18 -12.74 17.44
CA LEU A 193 -2.69 -12.19 16.18
C LEU A 193 -3.80 -12.36 15.14
N VAL A 194 -4.25 -11.26 14.55
CA VAL A 194 -5.23 -11.27 13.46
C VAL A 194 -4.63 -10.68 12.20
N LYS A 195 -5.22 -10.96 11.05
CA LYS A 195 -4.77 -10.43 9.76
C LYS A 195 -5.88 -9.65 9.08
N ILE A 196 -5.57 -8.45 8.59
CA ILE A 196 -6.44 -7.65 7.72
C ILE A 196 -5.98 -7.88 6.29
N LEU A 197 -6.88 -8.31 5.41
CA LEU A 197 -6.57 -8.53 4.00
C LEU A 197 -6.72 -7.22 3.24
N PHE A 198 -5.79 -6.95 2.34
CA PHE A 198 -5.88 -5.94 1.30
C PHE A 198 -5.73 -6.64 -0.05
N LYS A 199 -6.70 -6.47 -0.94
CA LYS A 199 -6.69 -7.03 -2.29
C LYS A 199 -7.02 -5.90 -3.27
N ASP A 200 -6.19 -5.75 -4.31
CA ASP A 200 -6.41 -4.78 -5.39
C ASP A 200 -6.70 -3.35 -4.92
N GLU A 201 -5.94 -2.88 -3.91
CA GLU A 201 -6.10 -1.55 -3.27
C GLU A 201 -7.38 -1.41 -2.42
N CYS A 202 -8.15 -2.50 -2.25
CA CYS A 202 -9.29 -2.57 -1.37
C CYS A 202 -8.98 -3.28 -0.05
N MET A 203 -9.50 -2.76 1.07
CA MET A 203 -9.45 -3.43 2.38
C MET A 203 -10.59 -4.45 2.51
N TYR A 204 -10.26 -5.64 3.01
CA TYR A 204 -11.18 -6.74 3.30
C TYR A 204 -11.00 -7.15 4.76
N PRO A 205 -11.75 -6.51 5.69
CA PRO A 205 -11.59 -6.72 7.12
C PRO A 205 -12.22 -8.02 7.62
N ASP A 206 -12.83 -8.83 6.74
CA ASP A 206 -13.62 -10.00 7.12
C ASP A 206 -12.86 -10.94 8.05
N ILE A 207 -11.58 -11.20 7.77
CA ILE A 207 -10.76 -12.11 8.57
C ILE A 207 -10.57 -11.57 9.99
N ALA A 208 -10.24 -10.28 10.12
CA ALA A 208 -10.06 -9.64 11.42
C ALA A 208 -11.38 -9.60 12.20
N VAL A 209 -12.47 -9.18 11.55
CA VAL A 209 -13.81 -9.08 12.16
C VAL A 209 -14.33 -10.45 12.60
N LYS A 210 -14.16 -11.49 11.76
CA LYS A 210 -14.46 -12.89 12.11
C LYS A 210 -13.79 -13.30 13.42
N GLN A 211 -12.48 -13.04 13.51
CA GLN A 211 -11.68 -13.44 14.65
C GLN A 211 -12.09 -12.68 15.91
N VAL A 212 -12.36 -11.37 15.79
CA VAL A 212 -12.87 -10.57 16.91
C VAL A 212 -14.25 -11.07 17.36
N ASN A 213 -15.17 -11.37 16.44
CA ASN A 213 -16.49 -11.93 16.78
C ASN A 213 -16.41 -13.20 17.61
N GLU A 214 -15.49 -14.12 17.29
CA GLU A 214 -15.28 -15.32 18.10
C GLU A 214 -14.80 -15.01 19.53
N LEU A 215 -14.03 -13.93 19.72
CA LEU A 215 -13.56 -13.50 21.05
C LEU A 215 -14.69 -12.92 21.91
N ILE A 216 -15.70 -12.33 21.28
CA ILE A 216 -16.82 -11.67 21.97
C ILE A 216 -18.13 -12.44 21.89
N LYS A 217 -18.15 -13.66 21.33
CA LYS A 217 -19.39 -14.41 21.08
C LYS A 217 -20.30 -14.60 22.30
N ASP A 218 -19.73 -14.63 23.50
CA ASP A 218 -20.47 -14.82 24.74
C ASP A 218 -21.19 -13.54 25.22
N THR A 219 -21.00 -12.39 24.57
CA THR A 219 -21.63 -11.11 24.96
C THR A 219 -23.03 -10.92 24.38
N GLY A 220 -23.44 -11.76 23.42
CA GLY A 220 -24.72 -11.62 22.70
C GLY A 220 -24.70 -10.60 21.56
N TYR A 221 -23.57 -9.94 21.31
CA TYR A 221 -23.38 -9.00 20.19
C TYR A 221 -22.28 -9.47 19.24
N GLN A 222 -22.41 -9.08 17.97
CA GLN A 222 -21.47 -9.40 16.90
C GLN A 222 -21.32 -8.21 15.96
N TYR A 223 -20.15 -8.10 15.35
CA TYR A 223 -19.92 -7.26 14.19
C TYR A 223 -20.51 -7.90 12.94
N TYR A 224 -21.29 -7.13 12.20
CA TYR A 224 -21.85 -7.45 10.89
C TYR A 224 -21.17 -6.58 9.84
N ILE A 225 -20.89 -7.17 8.68
CA ILE A 225 -20.29 -6.46 7.54
C ILE A 225 -21.31 -6.42 6.40
N SER A 226 -21.37 -5.27 5.72
CA SER A 226 -22.03 -5.12 4.42
C SER A 226 -21.09 -4.39 3.47
N TYR A 227 -20.97 -4.90 2.26
CA TYR A 227 -20.28 -4.22 1.16
C TYR A 227 -21.31 -3.54 0.28
N GLN A 228 -21.24 -2.22 0.15
CA GLN A 228 -22.15 -1.46 -0.70
C GLN A 228 -21.41 -0.46 -1.58
N TYR A 229 -21.61 -0.60 -2.89
CA TYR A 229 -21.10 0.26 -3.97
C TYR A 229 -19.56 0.30 -4.05
N GLU A 230 -18.90 0.81 -3.02
CA GLU A 230 -17.43 0.85 -2.83
C GLU A 230 -17.07 1.05 -1.34
N ASP A 231 -18.05 0.99 -0.44
CA ASP A 231 -17.90 1.22 0.99
C ASP A 231 -18.04 -0.09 1.78
N ILE A 232 -17.26 -0.18 2.86
CA ILE A 232 -17.39 -1.16 3.93
C ILE A 232 -18.24 -0.54 5.01
N LEU A 233 -19.38 -1.17 5.28
CA LEU A 233 -20.22 -0.86 6.42
C LEU A 233 -20.03 -1.92 7.50
N LEU A 234 -19.61 -1.49 8.68
CA LEU A 234 -19.52 -2.33 9.87
C LEU A 234 -20.54 -1.89 10.92
N LEU A 235 -21.29 -2.85 11.47
CA LEU A 235 -22.26 -2.60 12.53
C LEU A 235 -22.04 -3.55 13.70
N MET A 236 -22.26 -3.09 14.93
CA MET A 236 -22.26 -3.94 16.12
C MET A 236 -23.70 -4.18 16.59
N LEU A 237 -24.21 -5.41 16.44
CA LEU A 237 -25.62 -5.75 16.64
C LEU A 237 -25.77 -7.10 17.37
N THR A 238 -26.90 -7.29 18.03
CA THR A 238 -27.40 -8.62 18.41
C THR A 238 -27.94 -9.37 17.18
N GLU A 239 -28.08 -10.69 17.28
CA GLU A 239 -28.68 -11.51 16.21
C GLU A 239 -30.12 -11.09 15.89
N GLU A 240 -30.90 -10.73 16.91
CA GLU A 240 -32.28 -10.26 16.72
C GLU A 240 -32.32 -8.89 16.02
N GLU A 241 -31.47 -7.95 16.41
CA GLU A 241 -31.37 -6.63 15.77
C GLU A 241 -30.94 -6.77 14.31
N ALA A 242 -29.94 -7.61 14.01
CA ALA A 242 -29.45 -7.82 12.64
C ALA A 242 -30.51 -8.48 11.76
N LYS A 243 -31.29 -9.41 12.30
CA LYS A 243 -32.42 -10.02 11.58
C LYS A 243 -33.49 -8.98 11.25
N LYS A 244 -33.93 -8.19 12.24
CA LYS A 244 -34.89 -7.09 12.02
C LYS A 244 -34.38 -6.08 10.99
N LEU A 245 -33.12 -5.66 11.11
CA LEU A 245 -32.51 -4.73 10.16
C LEU A 245 -32.45 -5.31 8.74
N THR A 246 -32.19 -6.61 8.59
CA THR A 246 -32.20 -7.28 7.29
C THR A 246 -33.60 -7.37 6.72
N ASP A 247 -34.57 -7.87 7.50
CA ASP A 247 -35.93 -8.12 7.04
C ASP A 247 -36.69 -6.82 6.71
N ASP A 248 -36.49 -5.77 7.53
CA ASP A 248 -37.24 -4.53 7.41
C ASP A 248 -36.59 -3.51 6.45
N PHE A 249 -35.25 -3.53 6.31
CA PHE A 249 -34.49 -2.48 5.61
C PHE A 249 -33.59 -3.03 4.49
N LEU A 250 -32.56 -3.81 4.83
CA LEU A 250 -31.47 -4.13 3.90
C LEU A 250 -31.85 -5.17 2.84
N GLY A 251 -32.78 -6.07 3.15
CA GLY A 251 -33.31 -7.07 2.21
C GLY A 251 -34.04 -6.46 1.01
N LYS A 252 -34.61 -5.25 1.16
CA LYS A 252 -35.22 -4.50 0.05
C LYS A 252 -34.18 -3.81 -0.85
N ALA A 253 -32.99 -3.58 -0.32
CA ALA A 253 -31.87 -2.94 -1.02
C ALA A 253 -30.94 -3.96 -1.71
N ASN A 254 -31.27 -5.25 -1.73
CA ASN A 254 -30.34 -6.35 -2.06
C ASN A 254 -29.04 -6.34 -1.23
N CYS A 255 -29.09 -5.75 -0.04
CA CYS A 255 -27.93 -5.63 0.83
C CYS A 255 -27.97 -6.75 1.86
N LYS A 256 -26.94 -7.60 1.85
CA LYS A 256 -26.83 -8.72 2.77
C LYS A 256 -25.86 -8.34 3.90
N LEU A 257 -26.37 -8.37 5.13
CA LEU A 257 -25.51 -8.41 6.30
C LEU A 257 -24.95 -9.82 6.41
N GLU A 258 -23.63 -9.92 6.44
CA GLU A 258 -22.96 -11.21 6.61
C GLU A 258 -22.37 -11.29 8.03
N VAL A 259 -22.85 -12.25 8.83
CA VAL A 259 -22.07 -12.77 9.96
C VAL A 259 -21.06 -13.70 9.35
N VAL A 260 -19.83 -13.23 9.25
CA VAL A 260 -18.78 -14.11 8.81
C VAL A 260 -18.24 -14.83 10.06
N ARG A 261 -18.34 -16.17 10.08
CA ARG A 261 -17.80 -17.05 11.12
C ARG A 261 -16.55 -17.74 10.58
N ALA A 262 -15.51 -17.88 11.39
CA ALA A 262 -14.31 -18.63 11.03
C ALA A 262 -13.77 -19.40 12.23
N GLU A 263 -13.00 -20.45 11.97
CA GLU A 263 -12.21 -21.12 12.98
C GLU A 263 -11.06 -20.19 13.45
N LEU A 264 -10.94 -20.01 14.76
CA LEU A 264 -9.80 -19.34 15.37
C LEU A 264 -8.52 -20.12 15.02
N LEU A 265 -7.59 -19.48 14.29
CA LEU A 265 -6.24 -20.02 14.19
C LEU A 265 -5.49 -19.70 15.49
N PRO A 266 -4.99 -20.70 16.23
CA PRO A 266 -4.14 -20.44 17.38
C PRO A 266 -2.91 -19.64 16.96
N VAL A 267 -2.45 -18.70 17.80
CA VAL A 267 -1.23 -17.91 17.59
C VAL A 267 -0.04 -18.79 17.18
N GLN A 268 0.03 -20.04 17.65
CA GLN A 268 1.05 -21.01 17.23
C GLN A 268 1.09 -21.27 15.71
N LYS A 269 -0.05 -21.47 15.04
CA LYS A 269 -0.10 -21.76 13.59
C LYS A 269 0.23 -20.53 12.74
N SER A 270 -0.14 -19.33 13.19
CA SER A 270 0.24 -18.09 12.50
C SER A 270 1.69 -17.70 12.76
N LEU A 271 2.22 -17.98 13.95
CA LEU A 271 3.64 -17.83 14.29
C LEU A 271 4.52 -18.79 13.47
N GLU A 272 4.04 -19.98 13.09
CA GLU A 272 4.80 -20.92 12.25
C GLU A 272 5.07 -20.34 10.84
N VAL A 273 4.09 -19.68 10.23
CA VAL A 273 4.25 -19.02 8.92
C VAL A 273 5.08 -17.73 9.04
N ASP A 274 4.87 -16.93 10.10
CA ASP A 274 5.66 -15.72 10.44
C ASP A 274 7.15 -16.05 10.69
N ASN A 275 7.40 -17.10 11.49
CA ASN A 275 8.75 -17.62 11.72
C ASN A 275 9.41 -18.04 10.40
N THR A 276 8.65 -18.55 9.43
CA THR A 276 9.22 -19.00 8.15
C THR A 276 9.75 -17.82 7.33
N THR A 277 8.96 -16.75 7.15
CA THR A 277 9.39 -15.58 6.35
C THR A 277 10.51 -14.80 7.05
N ARG A 278 10.38 -14.57 8.37
CA ARG A 278 11.43 -13.93 9.17
C ARG A 278 12.72 -14.73 9.07
N LYS A 279 12.65 -16.05 9.26
CA LYS A 279 13.80 -16.96 9.15
C LYS A 279 14.48 -16.87 7.78
N LEU A 280 13.72 -16.78 6.68
CA LEU A 280 14.30 -16.60 5.34
C LEU A 280 15.11 -15.29 5.23
N PHE A 281 14.62 -14.17 5.77
CA PHE A 281 15.38 -12.92 5.79
C PHE A 281 16.62 -12.99 6.68
N ILE A 282 16.53 -13.63 7.85
CA ILE A 282 17.70 -13.85 8.72
C ILE A 282 18.73 -14.73 8.02
N GLU A 283 18.30 -15.84 7.41
CA GLU A 283 19.17 -16.74 6.65
C GLU A 283 19.84 -16.03 5.47
N SER A 284 19.11 -15.14 4.79
CA SER A 284 19.65 -14.26 3.75
C SER A 284 20.74 -13.33 4.29
N ILE A 285 20.50 -12.66 5.43
CA ILE A 285 21.50 -11.78 6.06
C ILE A 285 22.72 -12.59 6.50
N ASP A 286 22.52 -13.73 7.17
CA ASP A 286 23.60 -14.64 7.57
C ASP A 286 24.47 -15.05 6.39
N TYR A 287 23.82 -15.47 5.30
CA TYR A 287 24.50 -15.85 4.09
C TYR A 287 25.31 -14.68 3.50
N LEU A 288 24.70 -13.51 3.38
CA LEU A 288 25.33 -12.32 2.82
C LEU A 288 26.50 -11.83 3.69
N LYS A 289 26.39 -11.90 5.03
CA LYS A 289 27.50 -11.64 5.95
C LYS A 289 28.68 -12.57 5.73
N ARG A 290 28.45 -13.86 5.49
CA ARG A 290 29.50 -14.83 5.11
C ARG A 290 30.12 -14.55 3.74
N MET A 291 29.46 -13.72 2.93
CA MET A 291 29.94 -13.19 1.66
C MET A 291 30.52 -11.77 1.81
N ASP A 292 30.81 -11.36 3.04
CA ASP A 292 31.38 -10.06 3.42
C ASP A 292 30.49 -8.84 3.05
N PHE A 293 29.18 -9.04 2.92
CA PHE A 293 28.21 -7.94 2.97
C PHE A 293 28.00 -7.49 4.41
N PHE A 294 27.53 -6.25 4.58
CA PHE A 294 27.26 -5.60 5.86
C PHE A 294 28.50 -5.52 6.76
N GLU A 295 29.68 -5.31 6.16
CA GLU A 295 30.95 -5.27 6.89
C GLU A 295 30.96 -4.21 8.02
N ASP A 296 30.36 -3.05 7.79
CA ASP A 296 30.19 -1.99 8.79
C ASP A 296 29.33 -2.44 9.99
N TYR A 297 28.53 -3.48 9.80
CA TYR A 297 27.61 -4.06 10.78
C TYR A 297 28.05 -5.47 11.21
N LYS A 298 29.31 -5.85 10.99
CA LYS A 298 29.83 -7.19 11.34
C LYS A 298 29.63 -7.57 12.81
N ASN A 299 29.61 -6.57 13.70
CA ASN A 299 29.42 -6.72 15.14
C ASN A 299 27.96 -6.96 15.54
N LEU A 300 27.01 -6.76 14.62
CA LEU A 300 25.60 -7.02 14.86
C LEU A 300 25.24 -8.46 14.45
N THR A 301 24.33 -9.09 15.17
CA THR A 301 23.68 -10.33 14.76
C THR A 301 22.81 -10.11 13.52
N SER A 302 22.48 -11.17 12.80
CA SER A 302 21.63 -11.08 11.61
C SER A 302 20.21 -10.60 11.96
N GLU A 303 19.69 -10.99 13.12
CA GLU A 303 18.48 -10.43 13.73
C GLU A 303 18.58 -8.93 13.97
N GLU A 304 19.67 -8.45 14.56
CA GLU A 304 19.85 -7.01 14.77
C GLU A 304 19.92 -6.25 13.46
N ILE A 305 20.64 -6.77 12.45
CA ILE A 305 20.69 -6.17 11.12
C ILE A 305 19.29 -6.15 10.49
N PHE A 306 18.54 -7.25 10.57
CA PHE A 306 17.17 -7.32 10.07
C PHE A 306 16.27 -6.27 10.73
N GLU A 307 16.29 -6.17 12.06
CA GLU A 307 15.47 -5.21 12.80
C GLU A 307 15.85 -3.76 12.48
N ARG A 308 17.14 -3.48 12.28
CA ARG A 308 17.61 -2.13 11.90
C ARG A 308 17.29 -1.78 10.44
N ILE A 309 17.42 -2.74 9.51
CA ILE A 309 16.92 -2.59 8.14
C ILE A 309 15.41 -2.30 8.16
N ARG A 310 14.65 -3.07 8.93
CA ARG A 310 13.18 -2.93 9.09
C ARG A 310 12.77 -1.56 9.65
N ARG A 311 13.58 -0.98 10.54
CA ARG A 311 13.37 0.37 11.09
C ARG A 311 13.89 1.49 10.19
N GLY A 312 14.50 1.17 9.05
CA GLY A 312 15.12 2.15 8.15
C GLY A 312 16.44 2.72 8.68
N GLU A 313 17.03 2.13 9.72
CA GLU A 313 18.30 2.55 10.31
C GLU A 313 19.51 2.08 9.48
N ILE A 314 19.36 0.98 8.73
CA ILE A 314 20.38 0.45 7.81
C ILE A 314 19.86 0.49 6.37
N GLY A 315 20.68 1.04 5.48
CA GLY A 315 20.38 1.06 4.05
C GLY A 315 19.40 2.17 3.67
N ARG A 316 18.46 1.86 2.78
CA ARG A 316 17.34 2.76 2.44
C ARG A 316 16.21 2.56 3.44
N GLU A 317 15.29 3.52 3.48
CA GLU A 317 13.99 3.30 4.11
C GLU A 317 13.41 1.97 3.62
N TRP A 318 12.80 1.21 4.53
CA TRP A 318 12.06 0.01 4.17
C TRP A 318 10.87 0.45 3.32
N LEU A 319 11.12 0.60 2.03
CA LEU A 319 10.11 0.80 1.02
C LEU A 319 9.44 -0.55 0.92
N GLY A 320 8.36 -0.75 1.67
CA GLY A 320 7.30 -1.55 1.12
C GLY A 320 7.07 -1.09 -0.30
N TRP A 321 7.02 -2.03 -1.23
CA TRP A 321 7.03 -1.80 -2.68
C TRP A 321 6.04 -0.71 -3.14
N GLY A 322 6.43 0.56 -3.05
CA GLY A 322 5.49 1.67 -3.19
C GLY A 322 6.15 3.01 -2.91
N SER A 323 6.82 3.57 -3.91
CA SER A 323 7.12 5.01 -3.95
C SER A 323 6.93 5.64 -5.33
N LYS A 324 6.01 5.05 -6.12
CA LYS A 324 5.35 5.70 -7.26
C LYS A 324 4.02 5.01 -7.52
N GLU A 325 2.99 5.78 -7.88
CA GLU A 325 1.71 5.29 -8.40
C GLU A 325 1.97 4.53 -9.70
N LEU A 326 2.32 3.25 -9.58
CA LEU A 326 2.34 2.31 -10.67
C LEU A 326 0.91 1.82 -10.90
N SER A 327 0.53 1.65 -12.17
CA SER A 327 -0.77 1.02 -12.47
C SER A 327 -0.85 -0.38 -11.84
N PRO A 328 -2.04 -0.87 -11.46
CA PRO A 328 -2.21 -2.22 -10.91
C PRO A 328 -1.61 -3.33 -11.80
N GLU A 329 -1.56 -3.13 -13.11
CA GLU A 329 -0.97 -4.07 -14.06
C GLU A 329 0.57 -4.04 -14.06
N GLU A 330 1.18 -2.86 -13.92
CA GLU A 330 2.63 -2.71 -13.77
C GLU A 330 3.13 -3.19 -12.41
N LYS A 331 2.36 -2.98 -11.34
CA LYS A 331 2.59 -3.58 -10.02
C LYS A 331 2.59 -5.10 -10.14
N ARG A 332 1.55 -5.69 -10.75
CA ARG A 332 1.43 -7.13 -11.02
C ARG A 332 2.57 -7.68 -11.87
N ARG A 333 3.03 -6.96 -12.89
CA ARG A 333 4.16 -7.36 -13.75
C ARG A 333 5.50 -7.33 -13.01
N LYS A 334 5.78 -6.27 -12.24
CA LYS A 334 7.02 -6.12 -11.46
C LYS A 334 7.07 -7.09 -10.26
N GLN A 335 5.93 -7.38 -9.65
CA GLN A 335 5.84 -8.31 -8.51
C GLN A 335 5.89 -9.79 -8.92
N ARG A 336 5.27 -10.20 -10.05
CA ARG A 336 5.42 -11.56 -10.60
C ARG A 336 6.88 -11.91 -10.93
N ALA A 337 7.66 -10.93 -11.36
CA ALA A 337 9.10 -11.09 -11.55
C ALA A 337 9.91 -11.14 -10.24
N TYR A 338 9.33 -10.74 -9.10
CA TYR A 338 10.06 -10.59 -7.83
C TYR A 338 9.81 -11.71 -6.83
N TYR A 339 8.56 -12.16 -6.63
CA TYR A 339 8.22 -13.10 -5.54
C TYR A 339 8.32 -14.58 -5.90
N ASN A 340 8.35 -14.93 -7.19
CA ASN A 340 8.46 -16.33 -7.65
C ASN A 340 9.90 -16.81 -7.82
N GLU A 341 10.89 -16.02 -7.39
CA GLU A 341 12.31 -16.38 -7.52
C GLU A 341 12.91 -16.68 -6.12
N PRO A 342 13.49 -17.88 -5.88
CA PRO A 342 14.06 -18.28 -4.59
C PRO A 342 15.09 -17.34 -3.97
N PHE A 343 15.61 -16.37 -4.74
CA PHE A 343 16.63 -15.39 -4.32
C PHE A 343 16.11 -13.97 -4.08
N ALA A 344 14.78 -13.75 -4.12
CA ALA A 344 14.17 -12.45 -3.91
C ALA A 344 14.58 -11.79 -2.59
N TYR A 345 14.63 -12.59 -1.51
CA TYR A 345 15.02 -12.16 -0.17
C TYR A 345 16.47 -11.70 -0.09
N ASP A 346 17.40 -12.48 -0.63
CA ASP A 346 18.83 -12.13 -0.64
C ASP A 346 19.07 -10.83 -1.39
N ARG A 347 18.43 -10.69 -2.54
CA ARG A 347 18.60 -9.50 -3.37
C ARG A 347 18.04 -8.26 -2.67
N TYR A 348 16.84 -8.38 -2.10
CA TYR A 348 16.23 -7.28 -1.35
C TYR A 348 17.15 -6.83 -0.22
N ILE A 349 17.60 -7.78 0.61
CA ILE A 349 18.53 -7.50 1.72
C ILE A 349 19.83 -6.89 1.21
N ALA A 350 20.45 -7.45 0.16
CA ALA A 350 21.72 -6.95 -0.38
C ALA A 350 21.64 -5.46 -0.78
N CYS A 351 20.49 -4.97 -1.26
CA CYS A 351 20.29 -3.55 -1.60
C CYS A 351 20.45 -2.59 -0.40
N HIS A 352 20.35 -3.07 0.83
CA HIS A 352 20.58 -2.26 2.03
C HIS A 352 22.07 -2.09 2.36
N ASP A 353 22.95 -2.89 1.76
CA ASP A 353 24.40 -2.71 1.89
C ASP A 353 24.93 -1.69 0.87
N LYS A 354 25.01 -0.43 1.30
CA LYS A 354 25.51 0.69 0.50
C LYS A 354 27.01 0.62 0.16
N ARG A 355 27.77 -0.30 0.77
CA ARG A 355 29.20 -0.52 0.43
C ARG A 355 29.36 -1.53 -0.70
N ARG A 356 28.43 -2.45 -0.85
CA ARG A 356 28.50 -3.53 -1.85
C ARG A 356 27.60 -3.27 -3.06
N VAL A 357 26.50 -2.56 -2.86
CA VAL A 357 25.43 -2.44 -3.84
C VAL A 357 25.12 -0.99 -4.15
N PHE A 358 25.20 -0.66 -5.44
CA PHE A 358 24.63 0.57 -6.00
C PHE A 358 23.23 0.27 -6.51
N PHE A 359 22.22 0.77 -5.80
CA PHE A 359 20.82 0.68 -6.19
C PHE A 359 20.23 2.09 -6.25
N GLU A 360 19.80 2.57 -7.42
CA GLU A 360 19.20 3.91 -7.59
C GLU A 360 18.18 3.95 -8.72
N SER A 361 17.23 4.89 -8.65
CA SER A 361 16.29 5.14 -9.76
C SER A 361 16.99 5.76 -10.96
N MET A 362 16.64 5.28 -12.16
CA MET A 362 17.11 5.77 -13.45
C MET A 362 16.46 7.11 -13.86
N GLU A 363 15.41 7.53 -13.17
CA GLU A 363 14.61 8.71 -13.51
C GLU A 363 15.10 10.00 -12.84
N ARG A 364 16.15 9.93 -11.99
CA ARG A 364 16.66 11.13 -11.32
C ARG A 364 16.93 12.25 -12.33
N TYR A 365 16.41 13.43 -11.99
CA TYR A 365 16.74 14.70 -12.62
C TYR A 365 18.26 14.87 -12.59
N CYS A 366 18.87 15.41 -13.65
CA CYS A 366 20.32 15.54 -13.81
C CYS A 366 20.82 16.76 -13.01
N PRO A 367 21.38 16.59 -11.79
CA PRO A 367 22.01 17.71 -11.11
C PRO A 367 23.28 18.15 -11.87
N GLU A 368 23.80 19.32 -11.52
CA GLU A 368 25.22 19.64 -11.74
C GLU A 368 26.05 18.55 -11.03
N ASP A 369 27.14 18.07 -11.65
CA ASP A 369 28.06 17.05 -11.11
C ASP A 369 27.61 15.57 -11.09
N ILE A 370 26.55 15.20 -11.83
CA ILE A 370 26.04 13.80 -11.86
C ILE A 370 27.09 12.75 -12.23
N GLY A 371 28.01 13.07 -13.14
CA GLY A 371 29.08 12.21 -13.59
C GLY A 371 30.18 12.05 -12.54
N VAL A 372 30.46 13.10 -11.77
CA VAL A 372 31.34 13.01 -10.60
C VAL A 372 30.73 12.09 -9.55
N GLU A 373 29.51 12.38 -9.12
CA GLU A 373 28.81 11.58 -8.10
C GLU A 373 28.72 10.10 -8.49
N LEU A 374 28.39 9.83 -9.76
CA LEU A 374 28.30 8.46 -10.27
C LEU A 374 29.65 7.74 -10.17
N LEU A 375 30.75 8.37 -10.63
CA LEU A 375 32.07 7.75 -10.58
C LEU A 375 32.55 7.53 -9.15
N GLU A 376 32.27 8.47 -8.24
CA GLU A 376 32.56 8.31 -6.82
C GLU A 376 31.76 7.16 -6.20
N LYS A 377 30.47 7.00 -6.56
CA LYS A 377 29.66 5.87 -6.09
C LYS A 377 30.15 4.54 -6.63
N LEU A 378 30.53 4.47 -7.91
CA LEU A 378 31.13 3.26 -8.48
C LEU A 378 32.45 2.94 -7.79
N ALA A 379 33.30 3.95 -7.61
CA ALA A 379 34.56 3.80 -6.87
C ALA A 379 34.34 3.27 -5.45
N TRP A 380 33.34 3.82 -4.76
CA TRP A 380 32.96 3.41 -3.40
C TRP A 380 32.59 1.92 -3.34
N ILE A 381 31.73 1.44 -4.24
CA ILE A 381 31.31 0.03 -4.24
C ILE A 381 32.37 -0.92 -4.81
N SER A 382 33.44 -0.39 -5.41
CA SER A 382 34.49 -1.18 -6.06
C SER A 382 35.43 -1.90 -5.11
N ARG A 383 35.33 -1.66 -3.79
CA ARG A 383 36.28 -2.17 -2.79
C ARG A 383 37.72 -1.71 -3.06
N GLY A 384 37.87 -0.51 -3.61
CA GLY A 384 39.16 0.14 -3.87
C GLY A 384 39.86 -0.27 -5.17
N VAL A 385 39.32 -1.23 -5.93
CA VAL A 385 39.95 -1.66 -7.21
C VAL A 385 39.74 -0.64 -8.33
N PHE A 386 38.68 0.17 -8.23
CA PHE A 386 38.45 1.35 -9.05
C PHE A 386 38.49 2.59 -8.15
N ASN A 387 39.60 3.33 -8.20
CA ASN A 387 39.78 4.55 -7.41
C ASN A 387 40.20 5.71 -8.33
N PRO A 388 39.25 6.30 -9.07
CA PRO A 388 39.52 7.43 -9.95
C PRO A 388 39.83 8.68 -9.12
N THR A 389 40.75 9.51 -9.62
CA THR A 389 41.09 10.81 -9.03
C THR A 389 40.93 11.93 -10.07
N GLU A 390 40.93 13.18 -9.62
CA GLU A 390 40.80 14.36 -10.50
C GLU A 390 39.61 14.26 -11.46
N ILE A 391 38.46 13.82 -10.94
CA ILE A 391 37.24 13.63 -11.74
C ILE A 391 36.70 15.01 -12.15
N LYS A 392 36.47 15.20 -13.46
CA LYS A 392 35.99 16.45 -14.03
C LYS A 392 34.98 16.18 -15.14
N GLU A 393 33.89 16.93 -15.10
CA GLU A 393 32.90 16.94 -16.15
C GLU A 393 33.31 17.87 -17.29
N GLY A 394 33.10 17.41 -18.53
CA GLY A 394 33.14 18.29 -19.68
C GLY A 394 31.75 18.83 -20.02
N ARG A 395 31.67 19.66 -21.05
CA ARG A 395 30.41 20.26 -21.49
C ARG A 395 29.40 19.20 -21.96
N THR A 396 28.21 19.20 -21.34
CA THR A 396 27.06 18.39 -21.79
C THR A 396 26.68 18.73 -23.22
N ARG A 397 26.52 17.70 -24.04
CA ARG A 397 26.05 17.83 -25.43
C ARG A 397 24.64 17.29 -25.53
N TYR A 398 23.72 18.15 -25.97
CA TYR A 398 22.32 17.82 -26.18
C TYR A 398 22.07 17.46 -27.64
N ALA A 399 21.31 16.39 -27.85
CA ALA A 399 20.70 15.99 -29.11
C ALA A 399 19.19 15.87 -28.90
N LYS A 400 18.42 15.66 -29.99
CA LYS A 400 16.95 15.72 -29.95
C LYS A 400 16.32 14.80 -28.90
N ASP A 401 16.82 13.57 -28.76
CA ASP A 401 16.23 12.54 -27.89
C ASP A 401 17.20 11.99 -26.81
N TYR A 402 18.38 12.60 -26.67
CA TYR A 402 19.38 12.18 -25.67
C TYR A 402 20.39 13.28 -25.40
N TRP A 403 21.07 13.20 -24.26
CA TRP A 403 22.27 13.99 -23.98
C TRP A 403 23.45 13.12 -23.63
N THR A 404 24.64 13.70 -23.78
CA THR A 404 25.88 13.03 -23.45
C THR A 404 26.80 13.92 -22.65
N LEU A 405 27.38 13.37 -21.59
CA LEU A 405 28.30 14.05 -20.68
C LEU A 405 29.65 13.31 -20.71
N PRO A 406 30.71 13.93 -21.26
CA PRO A 406 32.05 13.38 -21.14
C PRO A 406 32.57 13.58 -19.71
N ILE A 407 33.06 12.52 -19.09
CA ILE A 407 33.66 12.57 -17.75
C ILE A 407 35.13 12.19 -17.89
N HIS A 408 36.01 13.07 -17.45
CA HIS A 408 37.46 12.90 -17.46
C HIS A 408 37.93 12.56 -16.05
N PHE A 409 38.88 11.66 -15.91
CA PHE A 409 39.45 11.29 -14.61
C PHE A 409 40.85 10.68 -14.80
N LYS A 410 41.63 10.63 -13.73
CA LYS A 410 42.87 9.86 -13.68
C LYS A 410 42.63 8.52 -13.01
N PHE A 411 43.19 7.46 -13.57
CA PHE A 411 43.23 6.13 -12.97
C PHE A 411 44.57 5.48 -13.24
N ARG A 412 45.25 5.01 -12.18
CA ARG A 412 46.61 4.44 -12.25
C ARG A 412 47.59 5.35 -13.02
N GLY A 413 47.50 6.66 -12.77
CA GLY A 413 48.37 7.69 -13.38
C GLY A 413 48.05 8.04 -14.84
N LYS A 414 47.04 7.42 -15.47
CA LYS A 414 46.61 7.73 -16.84
C LYS A 414 45.37 8.59 -16.85
N GLU A 415 45.35 9.60 -17.72
CA GLU A 415 44.15 10.37 -18.02
C GLU A 415 43.22 9.55 -18.92
N LEU A 416 41.99 9.40 -18.47
CA LEU A 416 40.95 8.62 -19.13
C LEU A 416 39.69 9.46 -19.32
N LYS A 417 38.87 9.03 -20.26
CA LYS A 417 37.62 9.66 -20.59
C LYS A 417 36.56 8.60 -20.83
N ILE A 418 35.46 8.70 -20.10
CA ILE A 418 34.24 7.92 -20.35
C ILE A 418 33.11 8.86 -20.74
N LYS A 419 32.05 8.29 -21.32
CA LYS A 419 30.91 9.07 -21.79
C LYS A 419 29.65 8.54 -21.12
N LEU A 420 29.03 9.38 -20.28
CA LEU A 420 27.68 9.14 -19.80
C LEU A 420 26.69 9.52 -20.90
N VAL A 421 25.74 8.63 -21.16
CA VAL A 421 24.69 8.82 -22.16
C VAL A 421 23.35 8.65 -21.47
N ARG A 422 22.45 9.63 -21.65
CA ARG A 422 21.06 9.53 -21.22
C ARG A 422 20.15 9.73 -22.41
N SER A 423 19.33 8.74 -22.72
CA SER A 423 18.19 8.86 -23.64
C SER A 423 16.91 9.05 -22.82
N ALA A 424 16.04 8.04 -22.76
CA ALA A 424 14.91 7.99 -21.83
C ALA A 424 15.39 7.76 -20.37
N VAL A 425 16.50 7.04 -20.20
CA VAL A 425 17.09 6.66 -18.90
C VAL A 425 18.63 6.76 -18.97
N LEU A 426 19.29 6.80 -17.81
CA LEU A 426 20.76 6.78 -17.72
C LEU A 426 21.31 5.43 -18.18
N ASN A 427 22.21 5.44 -19.17
CA ASN A 427 22.86 4.22 -19.65
C ASN A 427 24.14 3.93 -18.87
N LEU A 428 24.01 3.13 -17.82
CA LEU A 428 25.14 2.70 -16.99
C LEU A 428 25.85 1.45 -17.51
N ASP A 429 25.21 0.66 -18.39
CA ASP A 429 25.83 -0.51 -19.02
C ASP A 429 27.13 -0.09 -19.75
N LEU A 430 27.12 1.07 -20.41
CA LEU A 430 28.30 1.60 -21.10
C LEU A 430 29.44 1.92 -20.14
N ILE A 431 29.15 2.67 -19.06
CA ILE A 431 30.17 3.07 -18.08
C ILE A 431 30.72 1.84 -17.35
N ALA A 432 29.86 0.94 -16.90
CA ALA A 432 30.27 -0.27 -16.19
C ALA A 432 31.13 -1.18 -17.07
N SER A 433 30.82 -1.31 -18.37
CA SER A 433 31.64 -2.09 -19.32
C SER A 433 33.05 -1.50 -19.50
N GLN A 434 33.16 -0.17 -19.60
CA GLN A 434 34.44 0.52 -19.73
C GLN A 434 35.28 0.39 -18.45
N ILE A 435 34.66 0.56 -17.28
CA ILE A 435 35.34 0.36 -16.00
C ILE A 435 35.78 -1.09 -15.85
N ASN A 436 34.95 -2.07 -16.20
CA ASN A 436 35.29 -3.49 -16.16
C ASN A 436 36.53 -3.84 -16.98
N GLU A 437 36.72 -3.24 -18.15
CA GLU A 437 37.96 -3.39 -18.93
C GLU A 437 39.17 -2.75 -18.24
N LEU A 438 38.99 -1.62 -17.54
CA LEU A 438 40.06 -0.95 -16.79
C LEU A 438 40.52 -1.74 -15.56
N ILE A 439 39.62 -2.52 -14.94
CA ILE A 439 39.89 -3.30 -13.72
C ILE A 439 40.00 -4.81 -13.96
N LYS A 440 40.02 -5.27 -15.21
CA LYS A 440 39.98 -6.72 -15.55
C LYS A 440 41.10 -7.54 -14.93
N ASP A 441 42.25 -6.93 -14.70
CA ASP A 441 43.41 -7.55 -14.06
C ASP A 441 43.23 -7.78 -12.55
N THR A 442 42.24 -7.14 -11.93
CA THR A 442 42.02 -7.21 -10.48
C THR A 442 41.23 -8.44 -10.04
N GLY A 443 40.63 -9.17 -10.98
CA GLY A 443 39.71 -10.28 -10.69
C GLY A 443 38.31 -9.85 -10.26
N TYR A 444 38.08 -8.55 -10.05
CA TYR A 444 36.77 -7.96 -9.74
C TYR A 444 36.09 -7.42 -10.99
N GLN A 445 34.77 -7.54 -11.03
CA GLN A 445 33.92 -7.00 -12.09
C GLN A 445 32.61 -6.46 -11.51
N TYR A 446 32.06 -5.45 -12.15
CA TYR A 446 30.71 -4.98 -11.93
C TYR A 446 29.72 -5.94 -12.62
N TYR A 447 28.75 -6.40 -11.83
CA TYR A 447 27.62 -7.21 -12.25
C TYR A 447 26.31 -6.47 -12.02
N THR A 448 25.26 -6.90 -12.71
CA THR A 448 23.87 -6.49 -12.49
C THR A 448 22.95 -7.70 -12.39
N PHE A 449 21.73 -7.49 -11.88
CA PHE A 449 20.64 -8.46 -11.92
C PHE A 449 19.77 -8.25 -13.18
N ASP A 450 18.69 -9.02 -13.31
CA ASP A 450 17.92 -9.19 -14.55
C ASP A 450 17.38 -7.87 -15.11
N ARG A 451 17.03 -7.87 -16.40
CA ARG A 451 16.43 -6.73 -17.15
C ARG A 451 15.12 -6.18 -16.57
N ALA A 452 14.60 -6.72 -15.46
CA ALA A 452 13.25 -6.45 -14.97
C ALA A 452 13.08 -5.09 -14.25
N PHE A 453 14.15 -4.35 -13.94
CA PHE A 453 14.05 -3.02 -13.32
C PHE A 453 14.07 -1.96 -14.40
N TYR A 454 12.93 -1.78 -15.06
CA TYR A 454 12.77 -0.75 -16.09
C TYR A 454 13.14 0.66 -15.59
N ASP A 455 13.05 0.92 -14.28
CA ASP A 455 13.25 2.26 -13.71
C ASP A 455 14.32 2.32 -12.61
N ASN A 456 15.01 1.23 -12.26
CA ASN A 456 16.06 1.22 -11.24
C ASN A 456 17.33 0.52 -11.75
N ILE A 457 18.48 1.10 -11.45
CA ILE A 457 19.78 0.44 -11.59
C ILE A 457 20.05 -0.37 -10.35
N LEU A 458 20.58 -1.58 -10.53
CA LEU A 458 21.25 -2.34 -9.48
C LEU A 458 22.60 -2.84 -10.01
N MET A 459 23.69 -2.41 -9.38
CA MET A 459 25.04 -2.90 -9.63
C MET A 459 25.74 -3.33 -8.36
N LEU A 460 26.60 -4.35 -8.47
CA LEU A 460 27.45 -4.84 -7.39
C LEU A 460 28.80 -5.27 -7.95
N VAL A 461 29.84 -5.23 -7.13
CA VAL A 461 31.20 -5.61 -7.52
C VAL A 461 31.57 -6.93 -6.87
N LEU A 462 31.87 -7.93 -7.69
CA LEU A 462 32.18 -9.28 -7.27
C LEU A 462 33.42 -9.80 -8.00
N THR A 463 34.12 -10.72 -7.36
CA THR A 463 35.00 -11.65 -8.06
C THR A 463 34.19 -12.70 -8.82
N GLU A 464 34.79 -13.34 -9.83
CA GLU A 464 34.15 -14.45 -10.53
C GLU A 464 33.77 -15.60 -9.56
N LYS A 465 34.62 -15.86 -8.55
CA LYS A 465 34.35 -16.87 -7.52
C LYS A 465 33.11 -16.53 -6.68
N GLU A 466 32.99 -15.28 -6.22
CA GLU A 466 31.81 -14.82 -5.48
C GLU A 466 30.53 -14.89 -6.34
N ALA A 467 30.62 -14.48 -7.61
CA ALA A 467 29.50 -14.55 -8.56
C ALA A 467 29.03 -15.99 -8.80
N ILE A 468 29.96 -16.92 -9.09
CA ILE A 468 29.65 -18.34 -9.26
C ILE A 468 29.02 -18.92 -8.00
N LYS A 469 29.51 -18.55 -6.82
CA LYS A 469 28.98 -19.01 -5.54
C LYS A 469 27.53 -18.56 -5.33
N LEU A 470 27.22 -17.28 -5.57
CA LEU A 470 25.86 -16.73 -5.50
C LEU A 470 24.89 -17.40 -6.48
N ILE A 471 25.35 -17.68 -7.71
CA ILE A 471 24.57 -18.39 -8.72
C ILE A 471 24.26 -19.82 -8.25
N LYS A 472 25.27 -20.55 -7.76
CA LYS A 472 25.14 -21.97 -7.39
C LYS A 472 24.37 -22.19 -6.09
N GLU A 473 24.69 -21.45 -5.04
CA GLU A 473 24.16 -21.68 -3.69
C GLU A 473 22.82 -21.00 -3.47
N ARG A 474 22.55 -19.90 -4.18
CA ARG A 474 21.35 -19.07 -3.98
C ARG A 474 20.53 -18.86 -5.24
N GLY A 475 20.97 -19.33 -6.41
CA GLY A 475 20.21 -19.19 -7.66
C GLY A 475 20.23 -17.79 -8.27
N TRP A 476 21.15 -16.91 -7.83
CA TRP A 476 21.23 -15.55 -8.36
C TRP A 476 21.44 -15.56 -9.88
N ARG A 477 20.76 -14.65 -10.58
CA ARG A 477 21.03 -14.39 -11.99
C ARG A 477 21.88 -13.13 -12.11
N LEU A 478 23.10 -13.28 -12.62
CA LEU A 478 24.08 -12.21 -12.71
C LEU A 478 24.55 -12.02 -14.15
N TRP A 479 24.62 -10.76 -14.57
CA TRP A 479 25.17 -10.37 -15.87
C TRP A 479 26.38 -9.47 -15.65
N VAL A 480 27.49 -9.81 -16.29
CA VAL A 480 28.70 -8.96 -16.32
C VAL A 480 28.64 -8.00 -17.50
N PHE A 481 29.00 -6.74 -17.26
CA PHE A 481 29.12 -5.75 -18.32
C PHE A 481 30.44 -5.96 -19.07
N ARG A 482 30.39 -6.26 -20.38
CA ARG A 482 31.59 -6.46 -21.22
C ARG A 482 31.52 -5.62 -22.48
N GLU A 483 32.68 -5.14 -22.94
CA GLU A 483 32.78 -4.31 -24.13
C GLU A 483 33.00 -5.20 -25.38
N ARG A 484 31.94 -5.54 -26.12
CA ARG A 484 32.08 -5.97 -27.54
C ARG A 484 30.93 -5.43 -28.38
N ASN A 485 31.20 -4.32 -29.08
CA ASN A 485 30.40 -3.76 -30.17
C ASN A 485 28.89 -3.67 -29.94
N PHE A 486 28.44 -2.81 -29.02
CA PHE A 486 27.04 -2.30 -28.90
C PHE A 486 25.89 -3.31 -29.19
N LYS A 487 26.10 -4.60 -28.91
CA LYS A 487 25.15 -5.72 -29.00
C LYS A 487 25.69 -6.91 -28.17
N GLY A 488 25.45 -6.92 -26.85
CA GLY A 488 25.45 -8.18 -26.10
C GLY A 488 25.98 -8.13 -24.66
N ARG A 489 25.09 -8.38 -23.70
CA ARG A 489 25.45 -8.99 -22.40
C ARG A 489 25.87 -10.43 -22.70
N ARG A 490 26.94 -10.94 -22.06
CA ARG A 490 27.24 -12.37 -22.13
C ARG A 490 26.65 -13.01 -20.88
N ASN A 491 25.68 -13.91 -21.05
CA ASN A 491 25.33 -14.83 -19.97
C ASN A 491 26.63 -15.56 -19.58
N LEU A 492 26.87 -15.71 -18.27
CA LEU A 492 27.75 -16.79 -17.82
C LEU A 492 27.17 -18.10 -18.40
N PRO A 493 28.00 -19.06 -18.82
CA PRO A 493 27.51 -20.28 -19.45
C PRO A 493 26.41 -20.89 -18.57
N PRO A 494 25.26 -21.32 -19.15
CA PRO A 494 24.31 -22.14 -18.40
C PRO A 494 25.08 -23.38 -17.95
N ILE A 495 25.28 -23.51 -16.65
CA ILE A 495 25.77 -24.77 -16.10
C ILE A 495 24.54 -25.66 -16.04
N GLU A 496 24.64 -26.85 -16.63
CA GLU A 496 23.59 -27.87 -16.60
C GLU A 496 22.95 -27.93 -15.20
N PRO A 497 21.61 -28.07 -15.12
CA PRO A 497 20.95 -28.19 -13.83
C PRO A 497 21.64 -29.34 -13.09
N LEU A 498 22.25 -29.03 -11.94
CA LEU A 498 22.51 -30.05 -10.94
C LEU A 498 21.15 -30.70 -10.71
N GLU A 499 21.06 -31.99 -11.02
CA GLU A 499 19.85 -32.77 -10.76
C GLU A 499 19.35 -32.39 -9.36
N PRO A 500 18.06 -32.05 -9.21
CA PRO A 500 17.52 -31.82 -7.88
C PRO A 500 17.90 -33.04 -7.02
N PRO A 501 18.33 -32.85 -5.76
CA PRO A 501 18.69 -33.97 -4.91
C PRO A 501 17.58 -35.01 -5.00
N SER A 502 17.95 -36.18 -5.50
CA SER A 502 17.02 -37.27 -5.76
C SER A 502 16.14 -37.46 -4.53
N LYS A 503 14.83 -37.53 -4.74
CA LYS A 503 13.86 -37.97 -3.73
C LYS A 503 14.34 -39.28 -3.13
N SER A 504 15.08 -39.22 -2.02
CA SER A 504 15.39 -40.38 -1.21
C SER A 504 15.18 -40.01 0.25
N SER A 505 14.14 -40.64 0.79
CA SER A 505 13.86 -40.89 2.21
C SER A 505 13.73 -39.67 3.13
N PHE A 506 12.56 -39.02 3.10
CA PHE A 506 11.87 -38.77 4.36
C PHE A 506 10.96 -39.98 4.62
N HIS A 507 11.43 -40.89 5.46
CA HIS A 507 10.57 -41.81 6.18
C HIS A 507 10.37 -41.27 7.59
N ILE A 508 9.10 -40.95 7.87
CA ILE A 508 8.43 -40.63 9.15
C ILE A 508 8.85 -39.32 9.80
#